data_AF-A0A1F7U3U8-F1
#
_entry.id   AF-A0A1F7U3U8-F1
#
_cell.length_a   1.000
_cell.length_b   1.000
_cell.length_c   1.000
_cell.angle_alpha   90.00
_cell.angle_beta   90.00
_cell.angle_gamma   90.00
#
_symmetry.space_group_name_H-M   'P 1'
#
loop_
_entity.id
_entity.type
_entity.pdbx_description
1 polymer ?
#
loop_
_entity_poly.entity_id
_entity_poly.type
_entity_poly.pdbx_seq_one_letter_code
_entity_poly.pdbx_strand_id
1 'polypeptide(L)'
;MPEEISDKWNWGALGFLVCWGVYHQAWITLFLFVPPAGLIWPLVMLSRGNAWAWRSVPWLSVEHFHAVERRWALWGIPFIAIMVTGVVLFFISAASLPAMLFVLMSGGSGKSL
;
A
#
# COMPACT_ATOMS: atom_id res chain seq x y z
N MET A 1 -3.83 -9.50 24.62
CA MET A 1 -2.72 -8.96 23.80
C MET A 1 -2.35 -7.62 24.41
N PRO A 2 -1.05 -7.31 24.57
CA PRO A 2 -0.60 -6.03 25.10
C PRO A 2 -1.20 -4.85 24.31
N GLU A 3 -1.71 -3.83 25.01
CA GLU A 3 -2.32 -2.63 24.40
C GLU A 3 -1.34 -1.92 23.45
N GLU A 4 -0.05 -1.94 23.78
CA GLU A 4 1.01 -1.33 22.98
C GLU A 4 1.13 -1.86 21.54
N ILE A 5 0.55 -3.05 21.28
CA ILE A 5 0.56 -3.68 19.97
C ILE A 5 -0.74 -3.39 19.19
N SER A 6 -1.88 -3.22 19.86
CA SER A 6 -3.16 -2.94 19.18
C SER A 6 -3.29 -1.52 18.64
N ASP A 7 -2.60 -0.57 19.27
CA ASP A 7 -2.85 0.86 19.03
C ASP A 7 -1.99 1.46 17.90
N LYS A 8 -1.23 0.62 17.19
CA LYS A 8 -0.28 1.07 16.18
C LYS A 8 -0.69 0.63 14.79
N TRP A 9 -0.59 1.56 13.85
CA TRP A 9 -0.73 1.26 12.43
C TRP A 9 0.40 0.33 11.96
N ASN A 10 0.03 -0.71 11.23
CA ASN A 10 0.98 -1.63 10.62
C ASN A 10 1.29 -1.19 9.18
N TRP A 11 2.27 -0.29 9.07
CA TRP A 11 2.78 0.20 7.79
C TRP A 11 3.45 -0.89 6.95
N GLY A 12 4.01 -1.91 7.61
CA GLY A 12 4.59 -3.07 6.95
C GLY A 12 3.53 -3.89 6.21
N ALA A 13 2.43 -4.20 6.90
CA ALA A 13 1.30 -4.93 6.37
C ALA A 13 0.61 -4.16 5.24
N LEU A 14 0.45 -2.84 5.37
CA LEU A 14 -0.09 -2.01 4.29
C LEU A 14 0.85 -2.01 3.08
N GLY A 15 2.15 -1.79 3.30
CA GLY A 15 3.12 -1.66 2.21
C GLY A 15 3.35 -2.98 1.47
N PHE A 16 3.30 -4.11 2.17
CA PHE A 16 3.65 -5.41 1.61
C PHE A 16 2.59 -6.49 1.86
N LEU A 17 1.29 -6.20 1.69
CA LEU A 17 0.15 -7.07 2.03
C LEU A 17 0.43 -8.58 1.97
N VAL A 18 0.76 -9.10 0.78
CA VAL A 18 0.98 -10.55 0.60
C VAL A 18 2.31 -11.00 1.21
N CYS A 19 3.42 -10.33 0.92
CA CYS A 19 4.75 -10.73 1.39
C CYS A 19 4.86 -10.66 2.93
N TRP A 20 4.35 -9.58 3.52
CA TRP A 20 4.22 -9.40 4.96
C TRP A 20 3.30 -10.47 5.55
N GLY A 21 2.19 -10.79 4.90
CA GLY A 21 1.26 -11.83 5.34
C GLY A 21 1.88 -13.22 5.35
N VAL A 22 2.66 -13.57 4.33
CA VAL A 22 3.41 -14.84 4.27
C VAL A 22 4.41 -14.94 5.42
N TYR A 23 5.20 -13.89 5.65
CA TYR A 23 6.21 -13.88 6.73
C TYR A 23 5.57 -14.03 8.12
N HIS A 24 4.46 -13.34 8.37
CA HIS A 24 3.77 -13.39 9.67
C HIS A 24 2.72 -14.50 9.78
N GLN A 25 2.60 -15.36 8.77
CA GLN A 25 1.54 -16.39 8.65
C GLN A 25 0.11 -15.82 8.79
N ALA A 26 -0.07 -14.55 8.44
CA ALA A 26 -1.34 -13.85 8.44
C ALA A 26 -2.03 -14.02 7.07
N TRP A 27 -2.46 -15.24 6.73
CA TRP A 27 -3.11 -15.58 5.46
C TRP A 27 -4.38 -14.81 5.16
N ILE A 28 -4.93 -14.16 6.18
CA ILE A 28 -6.03 -13.22 6.04
C ILE A 28 -5.70 -12.11 5.04
N THR A 29 -4.43 -11.76 4.80
CA THR A 29 -4.03 -10.78 3.75
C THR A 29 -4.46 -11.18 2.34
N LEU A 30 -4.70 -12.47 2.06
CA LEU A 30 -5.13 -12.95 0.74
C LEU A 30 -6.56 -12.52 0.35
N PHE A 31 -7.38 -12.06 1.30
CA PHE A 31 -8.69 -11.45 1.01
C PHE A 31 -8.58 -10.17 0.17
N LEU A 32 -7.38 -9.58 0.06
CA LEU A 32 -7.02 -8.61 -0.99
C LEU A 32 -7.54 -9.02 -2.38
N PHE A 33 -7.53 -10.32 -2.71
CA PHE A 33 -7.90 -10.83 -4.03
C PHE A 33 -9.40 -11.11 -4.19
N VAL A 34 -10.23 -10.78 -3.20
CA VAL A 34 -11.68 -11.06 -3.21
C VAL A 34 -12.48 -9.76 -3.34
N PRO A 35 -12.93 -9.36 -4.54
CA PRO A 35 -13.80 -8.19 -4.69
C PRO A 35 -15.19 -8.40 -4.06
N PRO A 36 -15.82 -7.35 -3.49
CA PRO A 36 -15.28 -6.01 -3.28
C PRO A 36 -14.45 -5.88 -1.99
N ALA A 37 -14.44 -6.91 -1.13
CA ALA A 37 -13.75 -6.88 0.16
C ALA A 37 -12.26 -6.52 0.06
N GLY A 38 -11.60 -6.93 -1.03
CA GLY A 38 -10.21 -6.62 -1.33
C GLY A 38 -9.89 -5.13 -1.42
N LEU A 39 -10.87 -4.28 -1.73
CA LEU A 39 -10.68 -2.83 -1.81
C LEU A 39 -10.50 -2.19 -0.42
N ILE A 40 -11.23 -2.69 0.58
CA ILE A 40 -11.15 -2.18 1.96
C ILE A 40 -10.04 -2.90 2.76
N TRP A 41 -9.61 -4.06 2.29
CA TRP A 41 -8.69 -4.92 3.01
C TRP A 41 -7.34 -4.29 3.39
N PRO A 42 -6.71 -3.45 2.55
CA PRO A 42 -5.49 -2.75 2.94
C PRO A 42 -5.66 -1.87 4.18
N LEU A 43 -6.82 -1.22 4.34
CA LEU A 43 -7.14 -0.39 5.53
C LEU A 43 -7.34 -1.27 6.77
N VAL A 44 -7.92 -2.44 6.58
CA VAL A 44 -8.08 -3.45 7.63
C VAL A 44 -6.72 -3.97 8.07
N MET A 45 -5.79 -4.24 7.14
CA MET A 45 -4.42 -4.65 7.46
C MET A 45 -3.61 -3.54 8.13
N LEU A 46 -3.80 -2.28 7.71
CA LEU A 46 -3.17 -1.13 8.36
C LEU A 46 -3.57 -1.03 9.83
N SER A 47 -4.85 -1.22 10.14
CA SER A 47 -5.38 -1.08 11.50
C SER A 47 -5.19 -2.31 12.38
N ARG A 48 -5.28 -3.52 11.81
CA ARG A 48 -5.34 -4.77 12.59
C ARG A 48 -4.21 -5.77 12.27
N GLY A 49 -3.32 -5.45 11.33
CA GLY A 49 -2.18 -6.30 10.95
C GLY A 49 -1.36 -6.78 12.13
N ASN A 50 -0.99 -5.87 13.03
CA ASN A 50 -0.23 -6.19 14.24
C ASN A 50 -0.92 -7.26 15.11
N ALA A 51 -2.24 -7.19 15.26
CA ALA A 51 -3.01 -8.16 16.04
C ALA A 51 -3.04 -9.55 15.40
N TRP A 52 -3.06 -9.63 14.08
CA TRP A 52 -2.97 -10.90 13.38
C TRP A 52 -1.56 -11.49 13.45
N ALA A 53 -0.52 -10.70 13.20
CA ALA A 53 0.87 -11.17 13.32
C ALA A 53 1.19 -11.65 14.73
N TRP A 54 0.75 -10.91 15.76
CA TRP A 54 0.95 -11.28 17.16
C TRP A 54 0.35 -12.65 17.52
N ARG A 55 -0.81 -12.99 16.93
CA ARG A 55 -1.53 -14.24 17.22
C ARG A 55 -1.09 -15.42 16.36
N SER A 56 -0.42 -15.17 15.23
CA SER A 56 -0.15 -16.20 14.22
C SER A 56 1.17 -16.94 14.44
N VAL A 57 2.17 -16.29 15.03
CA VAL A 57 3.50 -16.87 15.27
C VAL A 57 3.97 -16.61 16.71
N PRO A 58 4.82 -17.49 17.27
CA PRO A 58 5.39 -17.26 18.60
C PRO A 58 6.44 -16.14 18.58
N TRP A 59 6.36 -15.23 19.54
CA TRP A 59 7.29 -14.11 19.71
C TRP A 59 8.06 -14.25 21.02
N LEU A 60 9.36 -13.96 20.98
CA LEU A 60 10.23 -14.01 22.17
C LEU A 60 9.82 -12.97 23.22
N SER A 61 9.42 -11.78 22.78
CA SER A 61 8.92 -10.69 23.62
C SER A 61 8.16 -9.66 22.78
N VAL A 62 7.52 -8.70 23.45
CA VAL A 62 6.86 -7.55 22.80
C VAL A 62 7.88 -6.67 22.06
N GLU A 63 9.07 -6.50 22.64
CA GLU A 63 10.17 -5.72 22.06
C GLU A 63 10.70 -6.40 20.80
N HIS A 64 10.82 -7.73 20.80
CA HIS A 64 11.22 -8.50 19.63
C HIS A 64 10.21 -8.32 18.49
N PHE A 65 8.91 -8.42 18.79
CA PHE A 65 7.85 -8.17 17.81
C PHE A 65 7.94 -6.75 17.23
N HIS A 66 8.01 -5.74 18.09
CA HIS A 66 8.14 -4.35 17.65
C HIS A 66 9.41 -4.11 16.84
N ALA A 67 10.52 -4.79 17.15
CA ALA A 67 11.76 -4.66 16.38
C ALA A 67 11.59 -5.19 14.94
N VAL A 68 10.85 -6.29 14.76
CA VAL A 68 10.52 -6.86 13.45
C VAL A 68 9.56 -5.95 12.68
N GLU A 69 8.45 -5.54 13.29
CA GLU A 69 7.47 -4.64 12.63
C GLU A 69 8.08 -3.28 12.26
N ARG A 70 9.00 -2.74 13.08
CA ARG A 70 9.75 -1.52 12.72
C ARG A 70 10.58 -1.69 11.45
N ARG A 71 11.21 -2.85 11.24
CA ARG A 71 11.95 -3.13 10.00
C ARG A 71 11.02 -3.22 8.80
N TRP A 72 9.85 -3.83 8.97
CA TRP A 72 8.83 -3.84 7.92
C TRP A 72 8.31 -2.44 7.60
N ALA A 73 8.04 -1.61 8.61
CA ALA A 73 7.60 -0.23 8.42
C ALA A 73 8.67 0.64 7.73
N LEU A 74 9.96 0.44 8.04
CA LEU A 74 11.07 1.15 7.41
C LEU A 74 11.09 1.02 5.89
N TRP A 75 10.71 -0.16 5.37
CA TRP A 75 10.60 -0.40 3.93
C TRP A 75 9.19 -0.14 3.38
N GLY A 76 8.16 -0.38 4.19
CA GLY A 76 6.77 -0.23 3.79
C GLY A 76 6.39 1.21 3.50
N ILE A 77 6.85 2.16 4.34
CA ILE A 77 6.52 3.58 4.18
C ILE A 77 7.07 4.14 2.87
N PRO A 78 8.37 4.01 2.53
CA PRO A 78 8.89 4.46 1.24
C PRO A 78 8.20 3.77 0.05
N PHE A 79 7.92 2.47 0.16
CA PHE A 79 7.23 1.74 -0.90
C PHE A 79 5.82 2.30 -1.18
N ILE A 80 5.03 2.55 -0.12
CA ILE A 80 3.71 3.18 -0.24
C ILE A 80 3.85 4.57 -0.87
N ALA A 81 4.82 5.38 -0.41
CA ALA A 81 5.03 6.73 -0.93
C ALA A 81 5.33 6.73 -2.44
N ILE A 82 6.19 5.82 -2.91
CA ILE A 82 6.51 5.65 -4.33
C ILE A 82 5.28 5.23 -5.12
N MET A 83 4.51 4.25 -4.64
CA MET A 83 3.29 3.79 -5.30
C MET A 83 2.24 4.90 -5.41
N VAL A 84 1.95 5.61 -4.33
CA VAL A 84 1.00 6.72 -4.32
C VAL A 84 1.45 7.82 -5.27
N THR A 85 2.73 8.20 -5.23
CA THR A 85 3.30 9.21 -6.13
C THR A 85 3.15 8.78 -7.59
N GLY A 86 3.49 7.53 -7.91
CA GLY A 86 3.35 6.98 -9.26
C GLY A 86 1.91 7.00 -9.77
N VAL A 87 0.94 6.61 -8.93
CA VAL A 87 -0.48 6.66 -9.28
C VAL A 87 -0.95 8.09 -9.53
N VAL A 88 -0.58 9.03 -8.67
CA VAL A 88 -0.93 10.45 -8.83
C VAL A 88 -0.35 11.01 -10.13
N LEU A 89 0.94 10.78 -10.40
CA LEU A 89 1.60 11.24 -11.62
C LEU A 89 1.00 10.61 -12.88
N PHE A 90 0.61 9.33 -12.82
CA PHE A 90 -0.08 8.66 -13.90
C PHE A 90 -1.40 9.36 -14.23
N PHE A 91 -2.24 9.66 -13.24
CA PHE A 91 -3.52 10.34 -13.46
C PHE A 91 -3.36 11.78 -13.95
N ILE A 92 -2.37 12.53 -13.45
CA ILE A 92 -2.04 13.87 -13.97
C ILE A 92 -1.66 13.79 -15.45
N SER A 93 -0.83 12.81 -15.83
CA SER A 93 -0.39 12.62 -17.22
C SER A 93 -1.53 12.15 -18.12
N ALA A 94 -2.38 11.23 -17.65
CA ALA A 94 -3.54 10.76 -18.38
C ALA A 94 -4.55 11.89 -18.64
N ALA A 95 -4.74 12.80 -17.69
CA ALA A 95 -5.62 13.96 -17.84
C ALA A 95 -5.08 15.03 -18.80
N SER A 96 -3.76 15.17 -18.94
CA SER A 96 -3.13 16.18 -19.80
C SER A 96 -3.01 15.74 -21.27
N LEU A 97 -2.99 14.43 -21.55
CA LEU A 97 -2.87 13.87 -22.90
C LEU A 97 -3.95 14.37 -23.89
N PRO A 98 -5.26 14.40 -23.57
CA PRO A 98 -6.29 14.89 -24.49
C PRO A 98 -6.12 16.36 -24.85
N ALA A 99 -5.77 17.21 -23.88
CA ALA A 99 -5.54 18.64 -24.11
C ALA A 99 -4.30 18.86 -24.99
N MET A 100 -3.22 18.10 -24.76
CA MET A 100 -2.02 18.16 -25.60
C MET A 100 -2.31 17.71 -27.04
N LEU A 101 -3.03 16.60 -27.22
CA LEU A 101 -3.45 16.13 -28.55
C LEU A 101 -4.32 17.16 -29.27
N PHE A 102 -5.27 17.81 -28.58
CA PHE A 102 -6.08 18.87 -29.15
C PHE A 102 -5.23 20.04 -29.66
N VAL A 103 -4.28 20.51 -28.86
CA VAL A 103 -3.35 21.58 -29.26
C VAL A 103 -2.56 21.17 -30.50
N LEU A 104 -1.99 19.96 -30.53
CA LEU A 104 -1.23 19.46 -31.67
C LEU A 104 -2.08 19.32 -32.94
N MET A 105 -3.32 18.85 -32.82
CA MET A 105 -4.26 18.74 -33.95
C MET A 105 -4.71 20.12 -34.45
N SER A 106 -4.86 21.10 -33.57
CA SER A 106 -5.25 22.48 -33.93
C SER A 106 -4.14 23.29 -34.61
N GLY A 107 -2.87 23.03 -34.27
CA GLY A 107 -1.70 23.75 -34.79
C GLY A 107 -1.29 23.39 -36.23
N GLY A 108 -1.80 22.29 -36.79
CA GLY A 108 -1.46 21.81 -38.14
C GLY A 108 -2.22 22.48 -39.29
N SER A 109 -3.24 23.30 -39.03
CA SER A 109 -4.12 23.86 -40.08
C SER A 109 -3.65 25.19 -40.70
N GLY A 110 -2.54 25.78 -40.20
CA GLY A 110 -2.17 27.17 -40.48
C GLY A 110 -1.15 27.43 -41.59
N LYS A 111 -0.75 26.44 -42.40
CA LYS A 111 0.28 26.62 -43.46
C LYS A 111 -0.15 26.03 -44.80
N SER A 112 -1.13 26.67 -45.44
CA SER A 112 -1.39 26.48 -46.88
C SER A 112 -2.02 27.74 -47.47
N LEU A 113 -1.23 28.81 -47.61
CA LEU A 113 -1.48 29.94 -48.51
C LEU A 113 -0.15 30.43 -49.06
#